data_AF-A0A6G3XM05-F1
#
_entry.id   AF-A0A6G3XM05-F1
#
_cell.length_a   1.000
_cell.length_b   1.000
_cell.length_c   1.000
_cell.angle_alpha   90.00
_cell.angle_beta   90.00
_cell.angle_gamma   90.00
#
_symmetry.space_group_name_H-M   'P 1'
#
loop_
_entity.id
_entity.type
_entity.pdbx_description
1 polymer ?
#
loop_
_entity_poly.entity_id
_entity_poly.type
_entity_poly.pdbx_seq_one_letter_code
_entity_poly.pdbx_strand_id
1 'polypeptide(L)'
;VTVTATGEELAERVLGQAVEGAQDEPEPQPDNVTMGFWYVSPRRGPYRTTRRISAGSWDEVRPNYTAPVADAMGRLMKVTPDDIAGRLLLLHGPPGTGKTSALRTLARSWRDWCQVD
;
A
#
# COMPACT_ATOMS: atom_id res chain seq x y z
N VAL A 1 -14.74 2.12 -26.71
CA VAL A 1 -15.64 3.07 -27.41
C VAL A 1 -15.78 2.61 -28.85
N THR A 2 -16.97 2.76 -29.45
CA THR A 2 -17.21 2.42 -30.87
C THR A 2 -17.74 3.68 -31.56
N VAL A 3 -17.13 4.04 -32.70
CA VAL A 3 -17.48 5.22 -33.48
C VAL A 3 -17.99 4.79 -34.85
N THR A 4 -19.14 5.32 -35.27
CA THR A 4 -19.68 5.15 -36.62
C THR A 4 -19.67 6.50 -37.32
N ALA A 5 -19.09 6.57 -38.52
CA ALA A 5 -19.00 7.81 -39.29
C ALA A 5 -19.27 7.54 -40.77
N THR A 6 -19.63 8.59 -41.51
CA THR A 6 -19.91 8.54 -42.95
C THR A 6 -18.65 8.35 -43.82
N GLY A 7 -17.46 8.35 -43.21
CA GLY A 7 -16.19 8.10 -43.87
C GLY A 7 -15.12 7.65 -42.88
N GLU A 8 -14.15 6.88 -43.37
CA GLU A 8 -13.08 6.24 -42.58
C GLU A 8 -12.20 7.27 -41.85
N GLU A 9 -11.74 8.30 -42.57
CA GLU A 9 -10.90 9.37 -42.03
C GLU A 9 -11.60 10.14 -40.88
N LEU A 10 -12.92 10.26 -40.95
CA LEU A 10 -13.73 10.87 -39.89
C LEU A 10 -13.86 9.93 -38.68
N ALA A 11 -14.04 8.63 -38.92
CA ALA A 11 -14.12 7.63 -37.85
C ALA A 11 -12.82 7.57 -37.05
N GLU A 12 -11.67 7.54 -37.73
CA GLU A 12 -10.35 7.48 -37.10
C GLU A 12 -10.05 8.72 -36.28
N ARG A 13 -10.30 9.91 -36.84
CA ARG A 13 -10.11 11.18 -36.12
C ARG A 13 -10.94 11.25 -34.85
N VAL A 14 -12.22 10.88 -34.94
CA VAL A 14 -13.15 10.93 -33.80
C VAL A 14 -12.81 9.85 -32.77
N LEU A 15 -12.41 8.65 -33.20
CA LEU A 15 -11.95 7.60 -32.28
C LEU A 15 -10.69 8.06 -31.54
N GLY A 16 -9.71 8.64 -32.25
CA GLY A 16 -8.49 9.19 -31.66
C GLY A 16 -8.78 10.26 -30.61
N GLN A 17 -9.65 11.22 -30.92
CA GLN A 17 -10.09 12.24 -29.97
C GLN A 17 -10.86 11.65 -28.77
N ALA A 18 -11.65 10.60 -28.99
CA ALA A 18 -12.46 9.98 -27.94
C ALA A 18 -11.62 9.15 -26.94
N VAL A 19 -10.44 8.70 -27.33
CA VAL A 19 -9.52 7.94 -26.47
C VAL A 19 -8.31 8.76 -26.01
N GLU A 20 -8.19 10.01 -26.46
CA GLU A 20 -7.10 10.89 -26.07
C GLU A 20 -7.16 11.18 -24.57
N GLY A 21 -6.15 10.72 -23.84
CA GLY A 21 -6.09 10.84 -22.38
C GLY A 21 -6.93 9.82 -21.61
N ALA A 22 -7.58 8.87 -22.29
CA ALA A 22 -8.24 7.76 -21.63
C ALA A 22 -7.18 6.85 -20.96
N GLN A 23 -7.14 6.88 -19.65
CA GLN A 23 -6.37 5.96 -18.82
C GLN A 23 -7.38 5.07 -18.10
N ASP A 24 -7.15 3.75 -18.10
CA ASP A 24 -7.92 2.87 -17.24
C ASP A 24 -7.71 3.29 -15.78
N GLU A 25 -8.81 3.40 -15.02
CA GLU A 25 -8.70 3.63 -13.59
C GLU A 25 -8.03 2.39 -12.99
N PRO A 26 -6.89 2.52 -12.28
CA PRO A 26 -6.20 1.37 -11.73
C PRO A 26 -7.15 0.64 -10.79
N GLU A 27 -7.15 -0.70 -10.86
CA GLU A 27 -7.98 -1.50 -9.97
C GLU A 27 -7.76 -1.07 -8.52
N PRO A 28 -8.84 -0.87 -7.74
CA PRO A 28 -8.73 -0.43 -6.37
C PRO A 28 -7.89 -1.44 -5.59
N GLN A 29 -6.71 -0.99 -5.13
CA GLN A 29 -5.82 -1.87 -4.40
C GLN A 29 -6.48 -2.29 -3.08
N PRO A 30 -6.44 -3.59 -2.73
CA PRO A 30 -7.04 -4.06 -1.49
C PRO A 30 -6.46 -3.30 -0.29
N ASP A 31 -7.36 -2.87 0.59
CA ASP A 31 -7.09 -2.16 1.84
C ASP A 31 -6.63 -3.09 2.96
N ASN A 32 -6.45 -4.38 2.68
CA ASN A 32 -6.18 -5.42 3.66
C ASN A 32 -4.80 -6.03 3.46
N VAL A 33 -4.08 -6.24 4.56
CA VAL A 33 -2.81 -6.98 4.61
C VAL A 33 -2.98 -8.26 5.42
N THR A 34 -2.35 -9.34 4.97
CA THR A 34 -2.22 -10.57 5.77
C THR A 34 -1.01 -10.40 6.68
N MET A 35 -1.23 -10.50 8.00
CA MET A 35 -0.16 -10.32 8.99
C MET A 35 -0.08 -11.53 9.92
N GLY A 36 1.15 -11.95 10.19
CA GLY A 36 1.50 -13.03 11.10
C GLY A 36 1.54 -12.58 12.54
N PHE A 37 0.91 -13.36 13.42
CA PHE A 37 1.00 -13.19 14.87
C PHE A 37 1.51 -14.47 15.48
N TRP A 38 2.60 -14.36 16.22
CA TRP A 38 3.14 -15.45 17.01
C TRP A 38 2.91 -15.18 18.49
N TYR A 39 2.43 -16.18 19.22
CA TYR A 39 2.24 -16.12 20.67
C TYR A 39 2.30 -17.51 21.29
N VAL A 40 2.59 -17.58 22.59
CA VAL A 40 2.50 -18.83 23.34
C VAL A 40 1.06 -19.03 23.80
N SER A 41 0.42 -20.08 23.30
CA SER A 41 -0.92 -20.50 23.73
C SER A 41 -0.84 -21.44 24.93
N PRO A 42 -1.67 -21.23 25.98
CA PRO A 42 -1.73 -22.15 27.11
C PRO A 42 -2.12 -23.60 26.75
N ARG A 43 -2.85 -23.81 25.64
CA ARG A 43 -3.32 -25.15 25.21
C ARG A 43 -2.53 -25.75 24.06
N ARG A 44 -1.88 -24.92 23.24
CA ARG A 44 -1.21 -25.35 22.00
C ARG A 44 0.30 -25.13 22.00
N GLY A 45 0.86 -24.51 23.05
CA GLY A 45 2.26 -24.09 23.06
C GLY A 45 2.52 -22.96 22.06
N PRO A 46 3.73 -22.84 21.49
CA PRO A 46 4.04 -21.91 20.40
C PRO A 46 3.01 -21.98 19.27
N TYR A 47 2.32 -20.88 19.01
CA TYR A 47 1.25 -20.85 18.02
C TYR A 47 1.37 -19.62 17.12
N ARG A 48 1.25 -19.85 15.81
CA ARG A 48 1.18 -18.79 14.79
C ARG A 48 -0.22 -18.75 14.21
N THR A 49 -0.76 -17.54 14.05
CA THR A 49 -1.99 -17.29 13.30
C THR A 49 -1.75 -16.17 12.32
N THR A 50 -2.32 -16.28 11.13
CA THR A 50 -2.41 -15.16 10.19
C THR A 50 -3.77 -14.49 10.35
N ARG A 51 -3.80 -13.17 10.16
CA ARG A 51 -5.05 -12.38 10.16
C ARG A 51 -5.00 -11.39 9.02
N ARG A 52 -6.14 -11.21 8.34
CA ARG A 52 -6.35 -10.07 7.45
C ARG A 52 -6.69 -8.85 8.31
N ILE A 53 -5.97 -7.76 8.10
CA ILE A 53 -6.14 -6.52 8.84
C ILE A 53 -6.25 -5.37 7.85
N SER A 54 -7.22 -4.49 8.05
CA SER A 54 -7.33 -3.25 7.30
C SER A 54 -6.15 -2.33 7.59
N ALA A 55 -5.58 -1.76 6.54
CA ALA A 55 -4.45 -0.86 6.56
C ALA A 55 -4.73 0.30 5.60
N GLY A 56 -4.76 1.52 6.12
CA GLY A 56 -4.87 2.72 5.30
C GLY A 56 -3.63 2.92 4.42
N SER A 57 -3.80 3.61 3.30
CA SER A 57 -2.72 4.02 2.42
C SER A 57 -1.79 5.00 3.16
N TRP A 58 -0.59 5.21 2.65
CA TRP A 58 0.29 6.20 3.28
C TRP A 58 -0.32 7.60 3.26
N ASP A 59 -0.97 8.00 2.17
CA ASP A 59 -1.59 9.32 2.05
C ASP A 59 -2.75 9.54 3.03
N GLU A 60 -3.51 8.50 3.33
CA GLU A 60 -4.59 8.54 4.33
C GLU A 60 -4.05 8.65 5.76
N VAL A 61 -2.92 7.99 6.06
CA VAL A 61 -2.40 7.91 7.43
C VAL A 61 -1.40 9.04 7.72
N ARG A 62 -0.72 9.58 6.71
CA ARG A 62 0.28 10.65 6.82
C ARG A 62 -0.16 11.86 7.68
N PRO A 63 -1.40 12.38 7.59
CA PRO A 63 -1.84 13.52 8.39
C PRO A 63 -1.85 13.28 9.91
N ASN A 64 -1.79 12.02 10.36
CA ASN A 64 -1.76 11.67 11.78
C ASN A 64 -0.38 11.86 12.43
N TYR A 65 0.64 12.22 11.65
CA TYR A 65 2.01 12.41 12.13
C TYR A 65 2.43 13.87 12.01
N THR A 66 3.27 14.32 12.93
CA THR A 66 3.95 15.60 12.81
C THR A 66 4.82 15.63 11.55
N ALA A 67 5.02 16.80 10.96
CA ALA A 67 5.77 16.94 9.70
C ALA A 67 7.13 16.19 9.70
N PRO A 68 7.98 16.28 10.75
CA PRO A 68 9.25 15.56 10.75
C PRO A 68 9.09 14.02 10.72
N VAL A 69 8.06 13.50 11.41
CA VAL A 69 7.77 12.06 11.44
C VAL A 69 7.17 11.62 10.11
N ALA A 70 6.25 12.40 9.55
CA ALA A 70 5.67 12.16 8.24
C ALA A 70 6.76 12.12 7.16
N ASP A 71 7.74 13.02 7.19
CA ASP A 71 8.82 13.04 6.20
C ASP A 71 9.75 11.84 6.35
N ALA A 72 10.08 11.45 7.59
CA ALA A 72 10.89 10.26 7.85
C ALA A 72 10.19 8.97 7.41
N MET A 73 8.91 8.83 7.76
CA MET A 73 8.08 7.70 7.32
C MET A 73 7.89 7.71 5.79
N GLY A 74 7.72 8.88 5.17
CA GLY A 74 7.60 9.01 3.72
C GLY A 74 8.85 8.56 2.97
N ARG A 75 10.05 8.77 3.53
CA ARG A 75 11.28 8.16 2.99
C ARG A 75 11.27 6.64 3.16
N LEU A 76 10.85 6.15 4.32
CA LEU A 76 10.76 4.71 4.58
C LEU A 76 9.79 4.01 3.61
N MET A 77 8.64 4.62 3.30
CA MET A 77 7.67 4.04 2.35
C MET A 77 8.24 3.83 0.94
N LYS A 78 9.31 4.54 0.57
CA LYS A 78 9.96 4.45 -0.74
C LYS A 78 11.10 3.43 -0.81
N VAL A 79 11.44 2.79 0.32
CA VAL A 79 12.47 1.75 0.37
C VAL A 79 12.04 0.55 -0.46
N THR A 80 12.99 0.00 -1.21
CA THR A 80 12.84 -1.17 -2.07
C THR A 80 13.77 -2.31 -1.60
N PRO A 81 13.61 -3.55 -2.11
CA PRO A 81 14.52 -4.64 -1.77
C PRO A 81 16.00 -4.31 -1.97
N ASP A 82 16.34 -3.59 -3.04
CA ASP A 82 17.72 -3.23 -3.41
C ASP A 82 18.38 -2.28 -2.41
N ASP A 83 17.58 -1.56 -1.61
CA ASP A 83 18.06 -0.64 -0.58
C ASP A 83 18.45 -1.35 0.73
N ILE A 84 18.20 -2.66 0.86
CA ILE A 84 18.26 -3.41 2.13
C ILE A 84 19.41 -4.44 2.12
N ALA A 85 20.42 -4.18 2.96
CA ALA A 85 21.42 -5.16 3.37
C ALA A 85 21.36 -5.34 4.90
N GLY A 86 20.28 -5.98 5.39
CA GLY A 86 20.06 -6.21 6.82
C GLY A 86 19.81 -4.93 7.63
N ARG A 87 18.54 -4.47 7.71
CA ARG A 87 18.15 -3.27 8.45
C ARG A 87 17.17 -3.61 9.58
N LEU A 88 17.34 -2.97 10.74
CA LEU A 88 16.41 -3.02 11.86
C LEU A 88 15.67 -1.68 11.97
N LEU A 89 14.34 -1.71 11.95
CA LEU A 89 13.51 -0.54 12.20
C LEU A 89 13.04 -0.55 13.65
N LEU A 90 13.33 0.53 14.39
CA LEU A 90 12.83 0.74 15.75
C LEU A 90 11.83 1.91 15.77
N LEU A 91 10.56 1.61 16.05
CA LEU A 91 9.52 2.61 16.26
C LEU A 91 9.32 2.82 17.76
N HIS A 92 9.77 3.96 18.29
CA HIS A 92 9.65 4.30 19.71
C HIS A 92 8.76 5.54 19.93
N GLY A 93 8.16 5.64 21.11
CA GLY A 93 7.33 6.79 21.51
C GLY A 93 6.22 6.40 22.48
N PRO A 94 5.53 7.38 23.09
CA PRO A 94 4.43 7.14 24.03
C PRO A 94 3.31 6.23 23.49
N PRO A 95 2.49 5.60 24.34
CA PRO A 95 1.30 4.90 23.87
C PRO A 95 0.37 5.86 23.09
N GLY A 96 -0.33 5.33 22.09
CA GLY A 96 -1.27 6.12 21.28
C GLY A 96 -0.67 6.92 20.12
N THR A 97 0.66 6.91 19.91
CA THR A 97 1.32 7.68 18.82
C THR A 97 1.34 6.99 17.45
N GLY A 98 0.36 6.13 17.15
CA GLY A 98 0.21 5.54 15.81
C GLY A 98 1.25 4.49 15.39
N LYS A 99 2.17 4.03 16.25
CA LYS A 99 3.20 3.02 15.89
C LYS A 99 2.64 1.77 15.21
N THR A 100 1.56 1.20 15.75
CA THR A 100 0.91 0.02 15.15
C THR A 100 0.24 0.36 13.82
N SER A 101 -0.31 1.56 13.68
CA SER A 101 -0.88 2.04 12.41
C SER A 101 0.22 2.19 11.36
N ALA A 102 1.37 2.77 11.71
CA ALA A 102 2.55 2.84 10.84
C ALA A 102 3.01 1.46 10.35
N LEU A 103 3.08 0.46 11.23
CA LEU A 103 3.46 -0.91 10.84
C LEU A 103 2.47 -1.53 9.84
N ARG A 104 1.17 -1.33 10.03
CA ARG A 104 0.15 -1.83 9.09
C ARG A 104 0.27 -1.16 7.73
N THR A 105 0.50 0.15 7.70
CA THR A 105 0.69 0.90 6.45
C THR A 105 1.98 0.46 5.74
N LEU A 106 3.09 0.25 6.46
CA LEU A 106 4.32 -0.30 5.88
C LEU A 106 4.09 -1.67 5.25
N ALA A 107 3.40 -2.57 5.97
CA ALA A 107 3.03 -3.88 5.44
C ALA A 107 2.20 -3.77 4.15
N ARG A 108 1.32 -2.76 4.03
CA ARG A 108 0.53 -2.52 2.82
C ARG A 108 1.38 -1.96 1.67
N SER A 109 2.28 -1.03 1.97
CA SER A 109 3.16 -0.38 0.99
C SER A 109 4.21 -1.32 0.41
N TRP A 110 4.64 -2.32 1.18
CA TRP A 110 5.69 -3.25 0.77
C TRP A 110 5.18 -4.64 0.37
N ARG A 111 3.87 -4.87 0.37
CA ARG A 111 3.25 -6.20 0.18
C ARG A 111 3.71 -6.94 -1.08
N ASP A 112 4.11 -6.22 -2.12
CA ASP A 112 4.50 -6.80 -3.41
C ASP A 112 5.89 -7.46 -3.36
N TRP A 113 6.69 -7.15 -2.33
CA TRP A 113 8.06 -7.65 -2.18
C TRP A 113 8.45 -8.08 -0.75
N CYS A 114 7.67 -7.69 0.26
CA CYS A 114 7.93 -7.98 1.66
C CYS A 114 6.90 -8.95 2.22
N GLN A 115 7.36 -10.11 2.70
CA GLN A 115 6.51 -11.03 3.45
C GLN A 115 6.35 -10.57 4.89
N VAL A 116 5.10 -10.42 5.31
CA VAL A 116 4.69 -9.92 6.64
C VAL A 116 3.78 -10.90 7.38
N ASP A 117 3.47 -12.05 6.77
CA ASP A 117 2.70 -13.13 7.37
C ASP A 117 3.56 -14.11 8.15
#